data_AF-A0A316FE41-F1
#
_entry.id   AF-A0A316FE41-F1
#
_cell.length_a   1.000
_cell.length_b   1.000
_cell.length_c   1.000
_cell.angle_alpha   90.00
_cell.angle_beta   90.00
_cell.angle_gamma   90.00
#
_symmetry.space_group_name_H-M   'P 1'
#
loop_
_entity.id
_entity.type
_entity.pdbx_description
1 polymer ?
#
loop_
_entity_poly.entity_id
_entity_poly.type
_entity_poly.pdbx_seq_one_letter_code
_entity_poly.pdbx_strand_id
1 'polypeptide(L)' 'MSTQPLFQQDSYLTQCETQIIRVCDDGVVLDQTVFYPLGGGQPGDSEY' A
#
# COMPACT_ATOMS: atom_id res chain seq x y z
N MET A 1 -1.73 14.58 4.83
CA MET A 1 -2.63 13.53 4.32
C MET A 1 -1.93 12.19 4.52
N SER A 2 -2.66 11.14 4.87
CA SER A 2 -2.13 9.77 5.06
C SER A 2 -2.60 8.89 3.91
N THR A 3 -1.80 7.89 3.52
CA THR A 3 -2.19 6.88 2.53
C THR A 3 -3.40 6.09 3.03
N GLN A 4 -4.38 5.83 2.16
CA GLN A 4 -5.58 5.05 2.45
C GLN A 4 -5.30 3.54 2.34
N PRO A 5 -5.50 2.74 3.41
CA PRO A 5 -5.26 1.31 3.41
C PRO A 5 -6.49 0.51 2.93
N LEU A 6 -6.56 0.19 1.64
CA LEU A 6 -7.70 -0.52 1.05
C LEU A 6 -7.86 -1.95 1.57
N PHE A 7 -6.76 -2.59 1.98
CA PHE A 7 -6.76 -3.93 2.61
C PHE A 7 -7.59 -4.02 3.91
N GLN A 8 -7.86 -2.89 4.57
CA GLN A 8 -8.73 -2.86 5.76
C GLN A 8 -10.22 -2.88 5.40
N GLN A 9 -10.56 -2.47 4.18
CA GLN A 9 -11.93 -2.37 3.69
C GLN A 9 -12.36 -3.64 2.97
N ASP A 10 -11.45 -4.19 2.15
CA ASP A 10 -11.64 -5.45 1.46
C ASP A 10 -10.31 -6.20 1.41
N SER A 11 -10.20 -7.27 2.21
CA SER A 11 -8.99 -8.10 2.30
C SER A 11 -8.77 -8.97 1.06
N TYR A 12 -9.75 -9.09 0.16
CA TYR A 12 -9.65 -9.86 -1.07
C TYR A 12 -9.35 -8.98 -2.29
N LEU A 13 -9.31 -7.65 -2.13
CA LEU A 13 -8.97 -6.73 -3.20
C LEU A 13 -7.46 -6.79 -3.48
N THR A 14 -7.08 -7.35 -4.63
CA THR A 14 -5.67 -7.55 -5.02
C THR A 14 -5.11 -6.46 -5.93
N GLN A 15 -5.95 -5.58 -6.48
CA GLN A 15 -5.53 -4.52 -7.41
C GLN A 15 -6.30 -3.23 -7.15
N CYS A 16 -5.62 -2.08 -7.31
CA CYS A 16 -6.25 -0.76 -7.25
C CYS A 16 -5.54 0.23 -8.18
N GLU A 17 -6.29 1.17 -8.75
CA GLU A 17 -5.72 2.39 -9.32
C GLU A 17 -5.33 3.35 -8.19
N THR A 18 -4.24 4.08 -8.37
CA THR A 18 -3.66 4.94 -7.32
C THR A 18 -2.77 6.02 -7.95
N GLN A 19 -2.45 7.06 -7.20
CA GLN A 19 -1.56 8.13 -7.64
C GLN A 19 -0.30 8.18 -6.80
N ILE A 20 0.85 8.34 -7.46
CA ILE A 20 2.10 8.65 -6.78
C ILE A 20 2.04 10.10 -6.31
N ILE A 21 2.02 10.30 -5.00
CA ILE A 21 1.99 11.63 -4.38
C ILE A 21 3.39 12.11 -3.98
N ARG A 22 4.38 11.20 -3.93
CA ARG A 22 5.79 11.54 -3.70
C ARG A 22 6.70 10.44 -4.23
N VAL A 23 7.84 10.83 -4.80
CA VAL A 23 8.95 9.93 -5.11
C VAL A 23 10.07 10.19 -4.09
N CYS A 24 10.61 9.12 -3.52
CA CYS A 24 11.73 9.10 -2.59
C CYS A 24 12.89 8.30 -3.21
N ASP A 25 14.08 8.39 -2.61
CA ASP A 25 15.25 7.65 -3.07
C ASP A 25 15.09 6.12 -2.92
N ASP A 26 14.26 5.68 -1.96
CA ASP A 26 14.01 4.29 -1.58
C ASP A 26 12.62 3.76 -1.98
N GLY A 27 11.81 4.56 -2.68
CA GLY A 27 10.48 4.13 -3.12
C GLY A 27 9.52 5.27 -3.47
N VAL A 28 8.23 4.97 -3.47
CA VAL A 28 7.16 5.93 -3.77
C VAL A 28 6.14 5.96 -2.65
N VAL A 29 5.49 7.10 -2.49
CA VAL A 29 4.33 7.27 -1.61
C VAL A 29 3.09 7.39 -2.49
N LEU A 30 2.07 6.60 -2.15
CA LEU A 30 0.79 6.54 -2.84
C LEU A 30 -0.31 7.23 -2.02
N ASP A 31 -1.36 7.71 -2.67
CA ASP A 31 -2.57 8.19 -1.99
C ASP A 31 -3.39 7.03 -1.41
N GLN A 32 -3.41 5.86 -2.07
CA GLN A 32 -4.05 4.64 -1.59
C GLN A 32 -3.29 3.37 -1.99
N THR A 33 -3.49 2.28 -1.26
CA THR A 33 -2.81 1.01 -1.53
C THR A 33 -3.59 -0.21 -1.04
N VAL A 34 -3.48 -1.32 -1.79
CA VAL A 34 -3.91 -2.67 -1.36
C VAL A 34 -2.82 -3.40 -0.59
N PHE A 35 -1.55 -2.94 -0.66
CA PHE A 35 -0.44 -3.62 -0.01
C PHE A 35 -0.49 -3.48 1.50
N TYR A 36 -0.44 -4.61 2.21
CA TYR A 36 -0.24 -4.63 3.65
C TYR A 36 1.23 -4.29 3.99
N PRO A 37 1.48 -3.32 4.89
CA PRO A 37 2.83 -2.95 5.26
C PRO A 37 3.49 -4.03 6.12
N LEU A 38 4.80 -4.23 5.96
CA LEU A 38 5.59 -5.04 6.89
C LEU A 38 5.50 -4.42 8.29
N GLY A 39 5.02 -5.18 9.27
CA GLY A 39 4.85 -4.67 10.63
C GLY A 39 3.96 -5.54 11.51
N GLY A 40 3.97 -5.29 12.82
CA GLY A 40 3.09 -6.01 13.76
C GLY A 40 3.36 -7.52 13.90
N GLY A 41 4.54 -7.98 13.47
CA GLY A 41 4.90 -9.40 13.46
C GLY A 41 4.37 -10.19 12.27
N GLN A 42 3.71 -9.53 11.31
CA GLN A 42 3.26 -10.13 10.06
C GLN A 42 4.19 -9.73 8.90
N PRO A 43 4.44 -10.65 7.94
CA PRO A 43 5.13 -10.30 6.71
C PRO A 43 4.30 -9.30 5.90
N GLY A 44 4.97 -8.34 5.28
CA GLY A 44 4.32 -7.44 4.31
C GLY A 44 4.10 -8.13 2.98
N ASP A 45 3.19 -7.58 2.18
CA ASP A 45 2.93 -8.09 0.84
C ASP A 45 4.10 -7.77 -0.11
N SER A 46 4.31 -8.63 -1.09
CA SER A 46 5.33 -8.46 -2.13
C SER A 46 4.82 -9.08 -3.41
N GLU A 47 4.42 -8.23 -4.37
CA GLU A 47 4.02 -8.63 -5.72
C GLU A 47 4.83 -7.84 -6.76
N TYR A 48 4.92 -8.35 -8.00
CA TYR A 48 5.71 -7.79 -9.10
C TYR A 48 4.91 -6.82 -9.97
#